data_AF-A0A0F9KDT7-F1
#
_entry.id   AF-A0A0F9KDT7-F1
#
_cell.length_a   1.000
_cell.length_b   1.000
_cell.length_c   1.000
_cell.angle_alpha   90.00
_cell.angle_beta   90.00
_cell.angle_gamma   90.00
#
_symmetry.space_group_name_H-M   'P 1'
#
loop_
_entity.id
_entity.type
_entity.pdbx_description
1 polymer ?
#
loop_
_entity_poly.entity_id
_entity_poly.type
_entity_poly.pdbx_seq_one_letter_code
_entity_poly.pdbx_strand_id
1 'polypeptide(L)'
;MDKFIVGTAGFAGFAIIAAFWNQVKGFFTRFKSIFIITVNIDYRANDIIIRYFWKHFRRGILDIKTYKSENIFVRPKKSYEMVAFEDVGESLTFFKGWKPIFVLKGKDNNQSSISLSFVRGTFNIEELLLDAIKEFNNFEKNSSTTRYYIRKFFGSYSNDEASPSLMEEVVKEGSSSQLRPINFTWEDLGPSISKVPFSFLFYPDETQDFIKYIERWKNSEEWYKDRGLMWRIGALLSGPPGTGKTSFIKALGQHLDFPIDMYDLVSMSNEELTSYWRRSLNKAPCIVLIEDIDRIFNKD
;
A
#
# COMPACT_ATOMS: atom_id res chain seq x y z
N MET A 1 -42.18 -40.00 -47.40
CA MET A 1 -40.87 -39.66 -46.81
C MET A 1 -40.97 -38.17 -46.47
N ASP A 2 -41.70 -37.85 -45.41
CA ASP A 2 -42.07 -36.47 -45.08
C ASP A 2 -41.05 -35.92 -44.08
N LYS A 3 -40.20 -35.03 -44.59
CA LYS A 3 -39.17 -34.34 -43.81
C LYS A 3 -39.86 -33.34 -42.87
N PHE A 4 -39.60 -33.51 -41.58
CA PHE A 4 -39.81 -32.50 -40.54
C PHE A 4 -39.23 -31.15 -40.98
N ILE A 5 -40.08 -30.17 -41.29
CA ILE A 5 -39.71 -28.75 -41.33
C ILE A 5 -39.85 -28.23 -39.89
N VAL A 6 -38.89 -28.58 -39.05
CA VAL A 6 -38.67 -27.95 -37.74
C VAL A 6 -37.22 -27.48 -37.76
N GLY A 7 -36.98 -26.25 -38.25
CA GLY A 7 -35.61 -25.79 -38.42
C GLY A 7 -35.39 -24.29 -38.63
N THR A 8 -36.41 -23.51 -39.00
CA THR A 8 -36.22 -22.08 -39.32
C THR A 8 -37.07 -21.14 -38.48
N ALA A 9 -38.28 -21.55 -38.09
CA ALA A 9 -39.18 -20.72 -37.27
C ALA A 9 -38.67 -20.51 -35.82
N GLY A 10 -38.03 -21.51 -35.22
CA GLY A 10 -37.46 -21.41 -33.87
C GLY A 10 -36.27 -20.43 -33.81
N PHE A 11 -35.34 -20.53 -34.76
CA PHE A 11 -34.16 -19.66 -34.83
C PHE A 11 -34.52 -18.19 -35.10
N ALA A 12 -35.53 -17.93 -35.95
CA ALA A 12 -36.03 -16.58 -36.19
C ALA A 12 -36.66 -15.95 -34.93
N GLY A 13 -37.43 -16.72 -34.15
CA GLY A 13 -37.99 -16.28 -32.87
C GLY A 13 -36.92 -15.93 -31.83
N PHE A 14 -35.88 -16.77 -31.69
CA PHE A 14 -34.75 -16.49 -30.81
C PHE A 14 -33.94 -15.26 -31.24
N ALA A 15 -33.74 -15.05 -32.54
CA ALA A 15 -33.04 -13.88 -33.07
C ALA A 15 -33.81 -12.57 -32.78
N ILE A 16 -35.13 -12.58 -32.90
CA ILE A 16 -35.99 -11.43 -32.59
C ILE A 16 -35.96 -11.10 -31.09
N ILE A 17 -36.04 -12.12 -30.22
CA ILE A 17 -35.96 -11.93 -28.76
C ILE A 17 -34.58 -11.40 -28.36
N ALA A 18 -33.51 -11.93 -28.95
CA ALA A 18 -32.14 -11.45 -28.69
C ALA A 18 -31.93 -10.02 -29.17
N ALA A 19 -32.44 -9.66 -30.36
CA ALA A 19 -32.36 -8.31 -30.91
C ALA A 19 -33.18 -7.31 -30.07
N PHE A 20 -34.39 -7.70 -29.65
CA PHE A 20 -35.23 -6.91 -28.74
C PHE A 20 -34.54 -6.71 -27.39
N TRP A 21 -33.95 -7.76 -26.82
CA TRP A 21 -33.20 -7.66 -25.56
C TRP A 21 -32.00 -6.73 -25.67
N ASN A 22 -31.31 -6.72 -26.81
CA ASN A 22 -30.21 -5.78 -27.07
C ASN A 22 -30.70 -4.33 -27.20
N GLN A 23 -31.87 -4.09 -27.81
CA GLN A 23 -32.48 -2.74 -27.83
C GLN A 23 -32.88 -2.28 -26.43
N VAL A 24 -33.47 -3.18 -25.63
CA VAL A 24 -33.82 -2.90 -24.23
C VAL A 24 -32.56 -2.58 -23.42
N LYS A 25 -31.50 -3.38 -23.55
CA LYS A 25 -30.19 -3.07 -22.93
C LYS A 25 -29.66 -1.71 -23.36
N GLY A 26 -29.71 -1.40 -24.66
CA GLY A 26 -29.27 -0.12 -25.20
C GLY A 26 -30.06 1.06 -24.65
N PHE A 27 -31.39 0.92 -24.55
CA PHE A 27 -32.26 1.89 -23.91
C PHE A 27 -31.93 2.09 -22.44
N PHE A 28 -31.82 1.02 -21.65
CA PHE A 28 -31.45 1.11 -20.23
C PHE A 28 -30.05 1.69 -20.04
N THR A 29 -29.11 1.43 -20.94
CA THR A 29 -27.75 1.98 -20.88
C THR A 29 -27.77 3.49 -21.12
N ARG A 30 -28.53 3.96 -22.12
CA ARG A 30 -28.73 5.40 -22.40
C ARG A 30 -29.54 6.09 -21.31
N PHE A 31 -30.54 5.42 -20.76
CA PHE A 31 -31.34 5.93 -19.65
C PHE A 31 -30.48 6.03 -18.38
N LYS A 32 -29.64 5.03 -18.10
CA LYS A 32 -28.68 5.02 -17.00
C LYS A 32 -27.72 6.21 -17.07
N SER A 33 -27.17 6.55 -18.25
CA SER A 33 -26.21 7.65 -18.37
C SER A 33 -26.82 9.05 -18.18
N ILE A 34 -28.14 9.18 -18.30
CA ILE A 34 -28.87 10.43 -17.99
C ILE A 34 -28.87 10.67 -16.47
N PHE A 35 -29.14 9.63 -15.69
CA PHE A 35 -29.35 9.74 -14.24
C PHE A 35 -28.15 9.36 -13.39
N ILE A 36 -27.21 8.57 -13.92
CA ILE A 36 -26.03 8.08 -13.21
C ILE A 36 -24.80 8.69 -13.85
N ILE A 37 -23.98 9.32 -13.02
CA ILE A 37 -22.63 9.74 -13.38
C ILE A 37 -21.70 8.60 -12.98
N THR A 38 -20.79 8.23 -13.89
CA THR A 38 -19.68 7.33 -13.61
C THR A 38 -18.36 8.07 -13.84
N VAL A 39 -17.46 8.04 -12.86
CA VAL A 39 -16.14 8.68 -12.89
C VAL A 39 -15.08 7.62 -12.63
N ASN A 40 -14.04 7.58 -13.45
CA ASN A 40 -12.89 6.71 -13.23
C ASN A 40 -11.78 7.49 -12.51
N ILE A 41 -11.19 6.88 -11.49
CA ILE A 41 -10.11 7.44 -10.69
C ILE A 41 -8.98 6.43 -10.65
N ASP A 42 -7.79 6.89 -11.04
CA ASP A 42 -6.60 6.07 -11.19
C ASP A 42 -5.47 6.52 -10.24
N TYR A 43 -4.41 5.72 -10.15
CA TYR A 43 -3.20 5.99 -9.37
C TYR A 43 -3.50 6.33 -7.90
N ARG A 44 -2.74 7.26 -7.32
CA ARG A 44 -2.80 7.66 -5.90
C ARG A 44 -4.15 8.25 -5.51
N ALA A 45 -4.90 8.80 -6.45
CA ALA A 45 -6.20 9.42 -6.14
C ALA A 45 -7.23 8.37 -5.71
N ASN A 46 -7.16 7.15 -6.24
CA ASN A 46 -8.00 6.01 -5.81
C ASN A 46 -7.84 5.75 -4.31
N ASP A 47 -6.61 5.59 -3.87
CA ASP A 47 -6.27 5.29 -2.48
C ASP A 47 -6.79 6.36 -1.51
N ILE A 48 -6.56 7.62 -1.87
CA ILE A 48 -6.94 8.77 -1.07
C ILE A 48 -8.46 8.86 -0.91
N ILE A 49 -9.22 8.69 -2.00
CA ILE A 49 -10.68 8.83 -1.95
C ILE A 49 -11.36 7.68 -1.21
N ILE A 50 -10.85 6.45 -1.34
CA ILE A 50 -11.38 5.30 -0.60
C ILE A 50 -11.16 5.48 0.90
N ARG A 51 -9.96 5.91 1.31
CA ARG A 51 -9.67 6.21 2.71
C ARG A 51 -10.62 7.29 3.26
N TYR A 52 -10.89 8.32 2.46
CA TYR A 52 -11.86 9.36 2.81
C TYR A 52 -13.28 8.80 2.96
N PHE A 53 -13.73 7.91 2.06
CA PHE A 53 -15.03 7.26 2.18
C PHE A 53 -15.15 6.37 3.41
N TRP A 54 -14.14 5.58 3.74
CA TRP A 54 -14.14 4.77 4.96
C TRP A 54 -14.35 5.60 6.23
N LYS A 55 -13.86 6.84 6.24
CA LYS A 55 -13.94 7.73 7.40
C LYS A 55 -15.24 8.54 7.44
N HIS A 56 -15.71 9.04 6.29
CA HIS A 56 -16.79 10.03 6.24
C HIS A 56 -18.13 9.49 5.74
N PHE A 57 -18.15 8.28 5.16
CA PHE A 57 -19.34 7.69 4.59
C PHE A 57 -19.72 6.42 5.36
N ARG A 58 -21.02 6.17 5.44
CA ARG A 58 -21.52 4.91 6.00
C ARG A 58 -21.37 3.80 4.99
N ARG A 59 -20.83 2.67 5.45
CA ARG A 59 -20.66 1.46 4.66
C ARG A 59 -22.01 0.79 4.37
N GLY A 60 -22.24 0.38 3.12
CA GLY A 60 -23.40 -0.40 2.68
C GLY A 60 -23.44 -1.79 3.33
N ILE A 61 -24.66 -2.29 3.59
CA ILE A 61 -24.88 -3.56 4.31
C ILE A 61 -24.89 -4.77 3.35
N LEU A 62 -25.29 -4.55 2.09
CA LEU A 62 -25.61 -5.62 1.13
C LEU A 62 -24.44 -6.04 0.23
N ASP A 63 -23.30 -5.37 0.32
CA ASP A 63 -22.15 -5.68 -0.51
C ASP A 63 -21.42 -6.94 0.01
N ILE A 64 -20.81 -7.69 -0.91
CA ILE A 64 -19.95 -8.83 -0.58
C ILE A 64 -18.74 -8.29 0.18
N LYS A 65 -18.47 -8.85 1.37
CA LYS A 65 -17.38 -8.41 2.23
C LYS A 65 -16.18 -9.34 2.06
N THR A 66 -15.02 -8.74 1.83
CA THR A 66 -13.74 -9.43 1.81
C THR A 66 -12.97 -9.05 3.05
N TYR A 67 -12.41 -10.03 3.74
CA TYR A 67 -11.59 -9.81 4.93
C TYR A 67 -10.21 -10.39 4.73
N LYS A 68 -9.21 -9.71 5.30
CA LYS A 68 -7.82 -10.14 5.35
C LYS A 68 -7.32 -10.03 6.77
N SER A 69 -6.19 -10.66 7.06
CA SER A 69 -5.55 -10.54 8.36
C SER A 69 -4.05 -10.44 8.18
N GLU A 70 -3.43 -9.54 8.93
CA GLU A 70 -1.98 -9.36 8.92
C GLU A 70 -1.42 -9.30 10.33
N ASN A 71 -0.22 -9.82 10.51
CA ASN A 71 0.49 -9.78 11.78
C ASN A 71 1.18 -8.42 11.95
N ILE A 72 0.58 -7.52 12.73
CA ILE A 72 1.01 -6.12 12.85
C ILE A 72 1.20 -5.76 14.32
N PHE A 73 2.18 -4.90 14.61
CA PHE A 73 2.36 -4.36 15.95
C PHE A 73 1.23 -3.42 16.33
N VAL A 74 0.56 -3.70 17.45
CA VAL A 74 -0.55 -2.90 18.00
C VAL A 74 0.00 -2.02 19.11
N ARG A 75 0.10 -0.71 18.86
CA ARG A 75 0.75 0.25 19.78
C ARG A 75 0.11 0.30 21.16
N PRO A 76 -1.24 0.35 21.32
CA PRO A 76 -1.86 0.35 22.64
C PRO A 76 -1.53 -0.90 23.47
N LYS A 77 -1.32 -2.04 22.82
CA LYS A 77 -1.07 -3.33 23.46
C LYS A 77 0.41 -3.70 23.60
N LYS A 78 1.29 -2.99 22.87
CA LYS A 78 2.74 -3.20 22.85
C LYS A 78 3.16 -4.62 22.42
N SER A 79 2.37 -5.25 21.56
CA SER A 79 2.60 -6.61 21.06
C SER A 79 2.27 -6.70 19.57
N TYR A 80 2.86 -7.68 18.89
CA TYR A 80 2.40 -8.11 17.58
C TYR A 80 1.12 -8.92 17.73
N GLU A 81 0.07 -8.55 17.00
CA GLU A 81 -1.20 -9.26 16.99
C GLU A 81 -1.64 -9.52 15.56
N MET A 82 -2.46 -10.57 15.40
CA MET A 82 -3.21 -10.77 14.16
C MET A 82 -4.32 -9.72 14.09
N VAL A 83 -4.20 -8.76 13.18
CA VAL A 83 -5.18 -7.70 12.98
C VAL A 83 -6.02 -8.03 11.76
N ALA A 84 -7.34 -7.99 11.92
CA ALA A 84 -8.28 -8.19 10.81
C ALA A 84 -8.56 -6.87 10.09
N PHE A 85 -8.71 -6.96 8.77
CA PHE A 85 -9.00 -5.84 7.88
C PHE A 85 -10.19 -6.17 6.98
N GLU A 86 -11.05 -5.19 6.74
CA GLU A 86 -12.04 -5.22 5.66
C GLU A 86 -11.42 -4.65 4.38
N ASP A 87 -11.49 -5.40 3.27
CA ASP A 87 -11.03 -4.98 1.95
C ASP A 87 -12.23 -4.51 1.11
N VAL A 88 -11.99 -3.55 0.22
CA VAL A 88 -12.92 -3.09 -0.80
C VAL A 88 -13.42 -4.21 -1.71
N GLY A 89 -12.63 -5.27 -1.91
CA GLY A 89 -13.03 -6.37 -2.77
C GLY A 89 -13.28 -5.91 -4.21
N GLU A 90 -14.29 -6.47 -4.88
CA GLU A 90 -14.65 -6.10 -6.28
C GLU A 90 -15.59 -4.88 -6.34
N SER A 91 -16.46 -4.73 -5.34
CA SER A 91 -17.45 -3.66 -5.30
C SER A 91 -17.84 -3.29 -3.87
N LEU A 92 -17.99 -1.99 -3.60
CA LEU A 92 -18.58 -1.49 -2.36
C LEU A 92 -19.61 -0.40 -2.64
N THR A 93 -20.56 -0.25 -1.73
CA THR A 93 -21.43 0.91 -1.65
C THR A 93 -21.08 1.72 -0.40
N PHE A 94 -20.98 3.04 -0.57
CA PHE A 94 -20.86 4.01 0.52
C PHE A 94 -22.06 4.97 0.48
N PHE A 95 -22.45 5.49 1.65
CA PHE A 95 -23.58 6.40 1.80
C PHE A 95 -23.18 7.67 2.54
N LYS A 96 -23.45 8.85 1.95
CA LYS A 96 -23.43 10.14 2.65
C LYS A 96 -24.87 10.57 2.90
N GLY A 97 -25.36 10.34 4.12
CA GLY A 97 -26.79 10.39 4.39
C GLY A 97 -27.52 9.30 3.60
N TRP A 98 -28.52 9.68 2.80
CA TRP A 98 -29.28 8.75 1.94
C TRP A 98 -28.65 8.55 0.56
N LYS A 99 -27.65 9.35 0.19
CA LYS A 99 -27.07 9.37 -1.17
C LYS A 99 -26.05 8.24 -1.35
N PRO A 100 -26.30 7.26 -2.24
CA PRO A 100 -25.35 6.17 -2.48
C PRO A 100 -24.26 6.59 -3.46
N ILE A 101 -23.03 6.14 -3.20
CA ILE A 101 -21.94 6.10 -4.16
C ILE A 101 -21.42 4.67 -4.26
N PHE A 102 -21.48 4.13 -5.47
CA PHE A 102 -21.04 2.78 -5.79
C PHE A 102 -19.60 2.84 -6.27
N VAL A 103 -18.75 2.01 -5.68
CA VAL A 103 -17.34 1.86 -6.02
C VAL A 103 -17.18 0.50 -6.68
N LEU A 104 -16.62 0.47 -7.88
CA LEU A 104 -16.20 -0.75 -8.57
C LEU A 104 -14.70 -0.71 -8.75
N LYS A 105 -14.02 -1.81 -8.41
CA LYS A 105 -12.58 -1.93 -8.60
C LYS A 105 -12.27 -2.48 -9.99
N GLY A 106 -11.44 -1.77 -10.74
CA GLY A 106 -10.91 -2.25 -12.01
C GLY A 106 -9.76 -3.23 -11.80
N LYS A 107 -9.66 -4.24 -12.67
CA LYS A 107 -8.49 -5.12 -12.81
C LYS A 107 -7.76 -4.69 -14.07
N ASP A 108 -6.83 -3.75 -13.97
CA ASP A 108 -5.95 -3.40 -15.10
C ASP A 108 -4.48 -3.57 -14.72
N ASN A 109 -3.67 -3.99 -15.71
CA ASN A 109 -2.34 -4.59 -15.56
C ASN A 109 -1.37 -3.76 -14.68
N ASN A 110 -1.26 -4.09 -13.39
CA ASN A 110 -0.43 -3.49 -12.35
C ASN A 110 -0.86 -2.13 -11.75
N GLN A 111 -2.06 -1.61 -12.06
CA GLN A 111 -2.57 -0.40 -11.40
C GLN A 111 -4.03 -0.58 -10.96
N SER A 112 -4.29 -0.33 -9.68
CA SER A 112 -5.66 -0.32 -9.16
C SER A 112 -6.39 0.94 -9.62
N SER A 113 -7.35 0.79 -10.52
CA SER A 113 -8.33 1.82 -10.86
C SER A 113 -9.63 1.59 -10.09
N ILE A 114 -10.38 2.65 -9.82
CA ILE A 114 -11.76 2.55 -9.33
C ILE A 114 -12.71 3.35 -10.21
N SER A 115 -13.92 2.82 -10.39
CA SER A 115 -15.03 3.52 -11.00
C SER A 115 -16.04 3.87 -9.90
N LEU A 116 -16.31 5.16 -9.76
CA LEU A 116 -17.33 5.69 -8.88
C LEU A 116 -18.61 5.94 -9.66
N SER A 117 -19.74 5.40 -9.23
CA SER A 117 -21.05 5.64 -9.83
C SER A 117 -22.02 6.21 -8.81
N PHE A 118 -22.72 7.28 -9.16
CA PHE A 118 -23.69 7.94 -8.27
C PHE A 118 -24.77 8.68 -9.06
N VAL A 119 -25.88 9.02 -8.40
CA VAL A 119 -27.00 9.72 -9.04
C VAL A 119 -26.57 11.16 -9.36
N ARG A 120 -26.82 11.61 -10.59
CA ARG A 120 -26.52 12.97 -11.05
C ARG A 120 -27.12 14.01 -10.10
N GLY A 121 -26.32 15.02 -9.75
CA GLY A 121 -26.70 16.08 -8.81
C GLY A 121 -26.59 15.72 -7.33
N THR A 122 -26.22 14.48 -6.97
CA THR A 122 -26.04 14.10 -5.56
C THR A 122 -24.68 14.49 -4.99
N PHE A 123 -23.63 14.39 -5.81
CA PHE A 123 -22.24 14.65 -5.43
C PHE A 123 -21.54 15.50 -6.48
N ASN A 124 -20.65 16.38 -6.01
CA ASN A 124 -19.60 16.99 -6.81
C ASN A 124 -18.30 16.22 -6.57
N ILE A 125 -17.80 15.53 -7.60
CA ILE A 125 -16.62 14.66 -7.44
C ILE A 125 -15.32 15.44 -7.22
N GLU A 126 -15.22 16.63 -7.82
CA GLU A 126 -14.02 17.48 -7.67
C GLU A 126 -13.90 17.96 -6.24
N GLU A 127 -15.00 18.41 -5.64
CA GLU A 127 -15.05 18.84 -4.24
C GLU A 127 -14.71 17.68 -3.29
N LEU A 128 -15.28 16.49 -3.53
CA LEU A 128 -14.96 15.29 -2.75
C LEU A 128 -13.47 14.90 -2.85
N LEU A 129 -12.89 14.97 -4.04
CA LEU A 129 -11.48 14.69 -4.25
C LEU A 129 -10.58 15.73 -3.58
N LEU A 130 -10.91 17.02 -3.70
CA LEU A 130 -10.17 18.10 -3.05
C LEU A 130 -10.22 17.98 -1.53
N ASP A 131 -11.37 17.66 -0.96
CA ASP A 131 -11.52 17.40 0.48
C ASP A 131 -10.68 16.19 0.92
N ALA A 132 -10.75 15.09 0.17
CA ALA A 132 -9.97 13.88 0.44
C ALA A 132 -8.45 14.14 0.38
N ILE A 133 -7.98 14.86 -0.64
CA ILE A 133 -6.57 15.23 -0.80
C ILE A 133 -6.13 16.20 0.30
N LYS A 134 -6.95 17.19 0.64
CA LYS A 134 -6.65 18.14 1.71
C LYS A 134 -6.49 17.42 3.05
N GLU A 135 -7.39 16.49 3.34
CA GLU A 135 -7.31 15.68 4.56
C GLU A 135 -6.11 14.75 4.55
N PHE A 136 -5.83 14.08 3.42
CA PHE A 136 -4.64 13.26 3.26
C PHE A 136 -3.36 14.08 3.48
N ASN A 137 -3.26 15.26 2.89
CA ASN A 137 -2.12 16.15 3.07
C ASN A 137 -1.99 16.64 4.52
N ASN A 138 -3.10 16.89 5.22
CA ASN A 138 -3.08 17.26 6.64
C ASN A 138 -2.66 16.08 7.52
N PHE A 139 -3.15 14.88 7.22
CA PHE A 139 -2.72 13.64 7.88
C PHE A 139 -1.22 13.46 7.68
N GLU A 140 -0.75 13.50 6.42
CA GLU A 140 0.67 13.44 6.10
C GLU A 140 1.43 14.53 6.84
N LYS A 141 1.03 15.80 6.80
CA LYS A 141 1.74 16.87 7.51
C LYS A 141 1.83 16.64 9.03
N ASN A 142 0.80 16.04 9.64
CA ASN A 142 0.77 15.74 11.06
C ASN A 142 1.57 14.47 11.42
N SER A 143 1.65 13.48 10.52
CA SER A 143 2.53 12.30 10.67
C SER A 143 3.98 12.56 10.23
N SER A 144 4.20 13.57 9.38
CA SER A 144 5.46 14.02 8.76
C SER A 144 6.34 14.86 9.68
N THR A 145 6.37 14.58 10.97
CA THR A 145 7.57 14.97 11.73
C THR A 145 8.71 13.98 11.50
N THR A 146 8.43 12.79 10.95
CA THR A 146 9.44 11.76 10.72
C THR A 146 9.40 11.19 9.29
N ARG A 147 10.52 11.18 8.58
CA ARG A 147 10.76 10.41 7.36
C ARG A 147 10.96 8.91 7.63
N TYR A 148 11.14 8.49 8.88
CA TYR A 148 11.34 7.10 9.27
C TYR A 148 10.17 6.16 8.88
N TYR A 149 10.49 5.09 8.18
CA TYR A 149 9.64 3.93 7.93
C TYR A 149 10.51 2.71 7.63
N ILE A 150 9.92 1.52 7.63
CA ILE A 150 10.60 0.31 7.15
C ILE A 150 9.82 -0.21 5.94
N ARG A 151 10.51 -0.50 4.85
CA ARG A 151 9.97 -1.19 3.67
C ARG A 151 10.79 -2.46 3.46
N LYS A 152 10.13 -3.56 3.08
CA LYS A 152 10.82 -4.80 2.72
C LYS A 152 10.69 -5.02 1.23
N PHE A 153 11.79 -5.38 0.60
CA PHE A 153 11.85 -5.82 -0.78
C PHE A 153 12.11 -7.32 -0.77
N PHE A 154 11.32 -8.05 -1.56
CA PHE A 154 11.49 -9.47 -1.87
C PHE A 154 11.54 -9.61 -3.39
N GLY A 155 12.13 -10.70 -3.87
CA GLY A 155 12.12 -10.98 -5.29
C GLY A 155 11.17 -12.10 -5.71
N SER A 156 11.00 -12.17 -7.02
CA SER A 156 10.06 -13.07 -7.70
C SER A 156 10.39 -14.56 -7.58
N TYR A 157 11.57 -14.96 -7.10
CA TYR A 157 11.94 -16.38 -6.92
C TYR A 157 11.26 -17.05 -5.73
N SER A 158 10.51 -16.29 -4.91
CA SER A 158 9.60 -16.85 -3.89
C SER A 158 8.36 -17.48 -4.55
N ASN A 159 8.54 -18.66 -5.14
CA ASN A 159 7.45 -19.54 -5.59
C ASN A 159 6.69 -20.06 -4.36
N ASP A 160 5.67 -19.32 -3.92
CA ASP A 160 4.39 -19.80 -3.38
C ASP A 160 3.51 -18.57 -3.05
N GLU A 161 2.38 -18.43 -3.77
CA GLU A 161 1.21 -17.56 -3.45
C GLU A 161 1.39 -16.06 -3.13
N ALA A 162 2.55 -15.44 -3.30
CA ALA A 162 2.67 -13.98 -3.18
C ALA A 162 2.58 -13.31 -4.56
N SER A 163 1.35 -13.01 -5.02
CA SER A 163 1.15 -12.06 -6.11
C SER A 163 1.96 -10.77 -5.83
N PRO A 164 2.65 -10.18 -6.82
CA PRO A 164 3.58 -9.04 -6.66
C PRO A 164 2.89 -7.70 -6.28
N SER A 165 1.75 -7.72 -5.60
CA SER A 165 0.86 -6.58 -5.38
C SER A 165 0.62 -6.20 -3.92
N LEU A 166 1.26 -6.85 -2.93
CA LEU A 166 1.07 -6.54 -1.50
C LEU A 166 2.36 -6.22 -0.72
N MET A 167 3.54 -6.38 -1.32
CA MET A 167 4.82 -6.29 -0.59
C MET A 167 5.46 -4.89 -0.55
N GLU A 168 4.88 -3.88 -1.21
CA GLU A 168 5.32 -2.49 -1.08
C GLU A 168 4.49 -1.71 -0.04
N GLU A 169 4.14 -2.36 1.07
CA GLU A 169 3.59 -1.65 2.23
C GLU A 169 4.73 -0.98 2.99
N VAL A 170 4.89 0.31 2.67
CA VAL A 170 5.56 1.24 3.57
C VAL A 170 4.91 1.09 4.93
N VAL A 171 5.66 0.61 5.92
CA VAL A 171 5.26 0.54 7.34
C VAL A 171 5.18 1.96 7.97
N LYS A 172 4.97 2.98 7.15
CA LYS A 172 4.36 4.24 7.57
C LYS A 172 2.86 4.03 7.50
N GLU A 173 2.28 3.76 8.66
CA GLU A 173 0.91 4.10 8.98
C GLU A 173 -0.09 3.82 7.83
N GLY A 174 -0.46 2.56 7.67
CA GLY A 174 -1.75 2.21 7.05
C GLY A 174 -1.95 2.50 5.57
N SER A 175 -0.98 2.10 4.74
CA SER A 175 -0.99 2.40 3.31
C SER A 175 -1.31 1.22 2.40
N SER A 176 -2.04 0.22 2.88
CA SER A 176 -3.10 -0.35 2.05
C SER A 176 -4.36 0.49 2.30
N SER A 177 -4.45 1.60 1.58
CA SER A 177 -5.57 2.56 1.54
C SER A 177 -6.96 1.93 1.35
N GLN A 178 -7.00 0.71 0.82
CA GLN A 178 -8.20 -0.07 0.55
C GLN A 178 -8.61 -0.92 1.76
N LEU A 179 -7.73 -1.10 2.73
CA LEU A 179 -8.05 -1.81 3.95
C LEU A 179 -8.63 -0.87 5.00
N ARG A 180 -9.64 -1.37 5.71
CA ARG A 180 -10.13 -0.76 6.95
C ARG A 180 -9.80 -1.71 8.10
N PRO A 181 -8.96 -1.29 9.07
CA PRO A 181 -8.72 -2.11 10.25
C PRO A 181 -10.01 -2.31 11.05
N ILE A 182 -10.19 -3.52 11.58
CA ILE A 182 -11.31 -3.88 12.44
C ILE A 182 -10.86 -3.76 13.89
N ASN A 183 -11.65 -3.04 14.71
CA ASN A 183 -11.39 -2.75 16.13
C ASN A 183 -10.15 -1.90 16.44
N PHE A 184 -9.42 -1.43 15.43
CA PHE A 184 -8.27 -0.54 15.57
C PHE A 184 -8.39 0.64 14.60
N THR A 185 -7.72 1.73 14.92
CA THR A 185 -7.47 2.82 13.99
C THR A 185 -6.10 2.66 13.34
N TRP A 186 -5.84 3.35 12.23
CA TRP A 186 -4.52 3.26 11.60
C TRP A 186 -3.41 3.82 12.51
N GLU A 187 -3.76 4.76 13.39
CA GLU A 187 -2.88 5.34 14.41
C GLU A 187 -2.48 4.31 15.49
N ASP A 188 -3.33 3.31 15.76
CA ASP A 188 -3.04 2.23 16.71
C ASP A 188 -2.06 1.20 16.15
N LEU A 189 -1.84 1.20 14.84
CA LEU A 189 -1.12 0.15 14.13
C LEU A 189 0.26 0.60 13.67
N GLY A 190 1.12 -0.41 13.47
CA GLY A 190 2.48 -0.21 13.04
C GLY A 190 3.46 -0.03 14.21
N PRO A 191 4.77 -0.02 13.91
CA PRO A 191 5.80 -0.01 14.93
C PRO A 191 5.70 1.25 15.77
N SER A 192 5.69 1.10 17.10
CA SER A 192 5.81 2.23 18.00
C SER A 192 7.11 2.98 17.72
N ILE A 193 6.99 4.25 17.32
CA ILE A 193 8.12 5.16 17.18
C ILE A 193 8.55 5.49 18.62
N SER A 194 9.57 4.78 19.12
CA SER A 194 10.06 5.00 20.48
C SER A 194 10.62 6.42 20.63
N LYS A 195 10.10 7.26 21.52
CA LYS A 195 10.68 8.61 21.74
C LYS A 195 12.17 8.60 22.11
N VAL A 196 12.69 7.44 22.52
CA VAL A 196 14.09 7.19 22.89
C VAL A 196 14.54 5.86 22.25
N PRO A 197 14.96 5.85 20.97
CA PRO A 197 15.18 4.62 20.21
C PRO A 197 16.19 3.66 20.83
N PHE A 198 17.19 4.19 21.55
CA PHE A 198 18.27 3.41 22.16
C PHE A 198 18.05 3.08 23.65
N SER A 199 16.99 3.57 24.31
CA SER A 199 16.86 3.43 25.78
C SER A 199 16.58 2.01 26.27
N PHE A 200 16.13 1.12 25.40
CA PHE A 200 15.68 -0.23 25.75
C PHE A 200 16.74 -1.30 25.52
N LEU A 201 17.91 -0.93 25.00
CA LEU A 201 18.95 -1.89 24.61
C LEU A 201 20.30 -1.44 25.18
N PHE A 202 20.99 -2.37 25.82
CA PHE A 202 22.37 -2.14 26.27
C PHE A 202 23.30 -2.32 25.07
N TYR A 203 24.03 -1.27 24.72
CA TYR A 203 24.96 -1.30 23.60
C TYR A 203 26.40 -1.13 24.10
N PRO A 204 27.35 -1.94 23.60
CA PRO A 204 28.77 -1.76 23.87
C PRO A 204 29.24 -0.35 23.51
N ASP A 205 30.32 0.11 24.14
CA ASP A 205 30.91 1.44 23.88
C ASP A 205 31.20 1.67 22.39
N GLU A 206 31.67 0.63 21.70
CA GLU A 206 31.91 0.63 20.25
C GLU A 206 30.65 1.02 19.44
N THR A 207 29.47 0.54 19.86
CA THR A 207 28.21 0.85 19.20
C THR A 207 27.77 2.29 19.48
N GLN A 208 28.04 2.80 20.69
CA GLN A 208 27.77 4.20 21.03
C GLN A 208 28.67 5.15 20.24
N ASP A 209 29.93 4.81 20.07
CA ASP A 209 30.86 5.59 19.27
C ASP A 209 30.50 5.56 17.78
N PHE A 210 29.99 4.43 17.28
CA PHE A 210 29.42 4.34 15.95
C PHE A 210 28.21 5.28 15.78
N ILE A 211 27.28 5.34 16.75
CA ILE A 211 26.15 6.29 16.69
C ILE A 211 26.66 7.73 16.57
N LYS A 212 27.61 8.14 17.43
CA LYS A 212 28.20 9.50 17.39
C LYS A 212 28.88 9.79 16.05
N TYR A 213 29.56 8.79 15.48
CA TYR A 213 30.19 8.91 14.17
C TYR A 213 29.15 9.13 13.06
N ILE A 214 28.06 8.38 13.06
CA ILE A 214 26.98 8.54 12.07
C ILE A 214 26.27 9.90 12.21
N GLU A 215 26.08 10.41 13.43
CA GLU A 215 25.53 11.76 13.63
C GLU A 215 26.44 12.84 13.05
N ARG A 216 27.75 12.73 13.26
CA ARG A 216 28.73 13.65 12.67
C ARG A 216 28.74 13.57 11.16
N TRP A 217 28.70 12.36 10.61
CA TRP A 217 28.59 12.16 9.16
C TRP A 217 27.30 12.74 8.59
N LYS A 218 26.17 12.57 9.28
CA LYS A 218 24.88 13.13 8.86
C LYS A 218 24.96 14.66 8.70
N ASN A 219 25.67 15.33 9.60
CA ASN A 219 25.82 16.78 9.59
C ASN A 219 26.94 17.29 8.66
N SER A 220 27.66 16.41 7.96
CA SER A 220 28.79 16.79 7.08
C SER A 220 28.50 16.65 5.59
N GLU A 221 27.23 16.52 5.18
CA GLU A 221 26.84 16.37 3.77
C GLU A 221 27.45 17.45 2.85
N GLU A 222 27.38 18.71 3.25
CA GLU A 222 27.93 19.84 2.49
C GLU A 222 29.46 19.74 2.35
N TRP A 223 30.16 19.32 3.41
CA TRP A 223 31.61 19.13 3.39
C TRP A 223 32.05 18.07 2.37
N TYR A 224 31.27 16.98 2.23
CA TYR A 224 31.50 15.94 1.21
C TYR A 224 31.24 16.49 -0.19
N LYS A 225 30.12 17.20 -0.36
CA LYS A 225 29.69 17.79 -1.63
C LYS A 225 30.71 18.79 -2.18
N ASP A 226 31.22 19.68 -1.33
CA ASP A 226 32.23 20.69 -1.70
C ASP A 226 33.55 20.08 -2.18
N ARG A 227 33.84 18.84 -1.77
CA ARG A 227 35.05 18.10 -2.14
C ARG A 227 34.83 17.11 -3.27
N GLY A 228 33.61 17.04 -3.83
CA GLY A 228 33.25 16.04 -4.83
C GLY A 228 33.31 14.60 -4.32
N LEU A 229 33.19 14.40 -2.99
CA LEU A 229 33.19 13.07 -2.37
C LEU A 229 31.76 12.54 -2.25
N MET A 230 31.62 11.21 -2.32
CA MET A 230 30.32 10.57 -2.11
C MET A 230 29.94 10.59 -0.63
N TRP A 231 28.79 11.16 -0.30
CA TRP A 231 28.22 11.12 1.05
C TRP A 231 27.50 9.80 1.30
N ARG A 232 28.26 8.73 1.58
CA ARG A 232 27.76 7.35 1.80
C ARG A 232 28.58 6.64 2.88
N ILE A 233 27.93 5.79 3.67
CA ILE A 233 28.58 4.89 4.65
C ILE A 233 28.11 3.46 4.43
N GLY A 234 29.05 2.52 4.50
CA GLY A 234 28.77 1.08 4.65
C GLY A 234 29.17 0.61 6.04
N ALA A 235 28.35 -0.24 6.65
CA ALA A 235 28.63 -0.85 7.94
C ALA A 235 28.20 -2.33 7.94
N LEU A 236 28.97 -3.18 8.60
CA LEU A 236 28.68 -4.61 8.77
C LEU A 236 28.45 -4.89 10.25
N LEU A 237 27.26 -5.41 10.59
CA LEU A 237 26.94 -5.85 11.94
C LEU A 237 27.00 -7.37 11.98
N SER A 238 27.93 -7.92 12.75
CA SER A 238 28.13 -9.36 12.91
C SER A 238 27.99 -9.77 14.37
N GLY A 239 27.54 -11.00 14.58
CA GLY A 239 27.38 -11.60 15.91
C GLY A 239 26.29 -12.67 15.94
N PRO A 240 26.15 -13.40 17.05
CA PRO A 240 25.15 -14.46 17.20
C PRO A 240 23.72 -14.01 16.88
N PRO A 241 22.82 -14.93 16.47
CA PRO A 241 21.40 -14.62 16.34
C PRO A 241 20.83 -14.15 17.69
N GLY A 242 19.86 -13.23 17.67
CA GLY A 242 19.22 -12.71 18.88
C GLY A 242 19.98 -11.60 19.62
N THR A 243 21.15 -11.15 19.15
CA THR A 243 21.91 -10.04 19.78
C THR A 243 21.40 -8.64 19.44
N GLY A 244 20.22 -8.51 18.81
CA GLY A 244 19.59 -7.23 18.57
C GLY A 244 20.13 -6.42 17.38
N LYS A 245 20.88 -7.01 16.45
CA LYS A 245 21.41 -6.34 15.24
C LYS A 245 20.34 -5.59 14.45
N THR A 246 19.27 -6.29 14.07
CA THR A 246 18.13 -5.68 13.34
C THR A 246 17.41 -4.64 14.19
N SER A 247 17.27 -4.88 15.50
CA SER A 247 16.67 -3.90 16.43
C SER A 247 17.49 -2.62 16.53
N PHE A 248 18.82 -2.72 16.52
CA PHE A 248 19.72 -1.58 16.49
C PHE A 248 19.56 -0.76 15.21
N ILE A 249 19.51 -1.40 14.03
CA ILE A 249 19.31 -0.68 12.76
C ILE A 249 17.96 0.04 12.73
N LYS A 250 16.90 -0.59 13.24
CA LYS A 250 15.59 0.05 13.41
C LYS A 250 15.66 1.28 14.32
N ALA A 251 16.31 1.16 15.47
CA ALA A 251 16.51 2.27 16.39
C ALA A 251 17.33 3.40 15.75
N LEU A 252 18.39 3.06 15.01
CA LEU A 252 19.24 4.02 14.31
C LEU A 252 18.49 4.78 13.21
N GLY A 253 17.72 4.08 12.37
CA GLY A 253 16.89 4.74 11.35
C GLY A 253 15.88 5.69 11.99
N GLN A 254 15.30 5.30 13.12
CA GLN A 254 14.36 6.14 13.83
C GLN A 254 15.03 7.38 14.44
N HIS A 255 16.21 7.20 15.03
CA HIS A 255 17.02 8.27 15.61
C HIS A 255 17.49 9.29 14.56
N LEU A 256 17.91 8.82 13.40
CA LEU A 256 18.36 9.65 12.29
C LEU A 256 17.22 10.23 11.47
N ASP A 257 16.00 9.77 11.71
CA ASP A 257 14.83 10.03 10.89
C ASP A 257 15.03 9.64 9.40
N PHE A 258 15.57 8.46 9.18
CA PHE A 258 15.88 7.91 7.86
C PHE A 258 14.97 6.71 7.56
N PRO A 259 14.35 6.64 6.37
CA PRO A 259 13.66 5.42 5.96
C PRO A 259 14.64 4.26 5.83
N ILE A 260 14.17 3.06 6.16
CA ILE A 260 14.90 1.79 6.05
C ILE A 260 14.25 0.98 4.93
N ASP A 261 15.02 0.71 3.88
CA ASP A 261 14.64 -0.20 2.82
C ASP A 261 15.43 -1.52 3.04
N MET A 262 14.73 -2.59 3.42
CA MET A 262 15.28 -3.91 3.77
C MET A 262 15.19 -4.86 2.58
N TYR A 263 16.28 -5.54 2.24
CA TYR A 263 16.41 -6.36 1.04
C TYR A 263 16.62 -7.82 1.43
N ASP A 264 15.74 -8.70 0.96
CA ASP A 264 15.98 -10.14 0.94
C ASP A 264 16.66 -10.52 -0.38
N LEU A 265 17.99 -10.56 -0.36
CA LEU A 265 18.76 -10.83 -1.58
C LEU A 265 18.63 -12.28 -2.07
N VAL A 266 18.23 -13.23 -1.21
CA VAL A 266 18.10 -14.64 -1.58
C VAL A 266 16.97 -14.84 -2.59
N SER A 267 15.91 -14.03 -2.50
CA SER A 267 14.75 -14.13 -3.38
C SER A 267 14.82 -13.27 -4.64
N MET A 268 15.84 -12.42 -4.81
CA MET A 268 15.92 -11.38 -5.85
C MET A 268 16.76 -11.72 -7.08
N SER A 269 16.26 -11.34 -8.25
CA SER A 269 17.07 -11.23 -9.47
C SER A 269 17.95 -9.97 -9.46
N ASN A 270 18.97 -9.94 -10.32
CA ASN A 270 19.84 -8.76 -10.49
C ASN A 270 19.08 -7.53 -11.01
N GLU A 271 18.09 -7.74 -11.89
CA GLU A 271 17.24 -6.70 -12.44
C GLU A 271 16.33 -6.11 -11.36
N GLU A 272 15.72 -6.95 -10.53
CA GLU A 272 14.91 -6.54 -9.38
C GLU A 272 15.74 -5.75 -8.37
N LEU A 273 16.91 -6.26 -8.01
CA LEU A 273 17.85 -5.56 -7.12
C LEU A 273 18.21 -4.17 -7.66
N THR A 274 18.55 -4.07 -8.95
CA THR A 274 18.90 -2.79 -9.59
C THR A 274 17.71 -1.82 -9.58
N SER A 275 16.50 -2.31 -9.86
CA SER A 275 15.27 -1.52 -9.83
C SER A 275 14.98 -0.99 -8.43
N TYR A 276 14.99 -1.86 -7.42
CA TYR A 276 14.76 -1.48 -6.03
C TYR A 276 15.84 -0.54 -5.51
N TRP A 277 17.11 -0.77 -5.85
CA TRP A 277 18.22 0.13 -5.50
C TRP A 277 18.00 1.56 -6.00
N ARG A 278 17.58 1.73 -7.27
CA ARG A 278 17.23 3.06 -7.81
C ARG A 278 16.08 3.71 -7.04
N ARG A 279 15.07 2.94 -6.62
CA ARG A 279 13.96 3.45 -5.80
C ARG A 279 14.42 3.93 -4.43
N SER A 280 15.36 3.22 -3.82
CA SER A 280 15.95 3.60 -2.52
C SER A 280 16.76 4.89 -2.64
N LEU A 281 17.57 5.04 -3.70
CA LEU A 281 18.34 6.27 -3.97
C LEU A 281 17.46 7.52 -4.10
N ASN A 282 16.26 7.40 -4.67
CA ASN A 282 15.31 8.51 -4.79
C ASN A 282 14.78 9.01 -3.43
N LYS A 283 14.99 8.27 -2.33
CA LYS A 283 14.58 8.63 -0.97
C LYS A 283 15.74 9.04 -0.08
N ALA A 284 16.95 9.18 -0.64
CA ALA A 284 18.12 9.55 0.12
C ALA A 284 17.89 10.87 0.92
N PRO A 285 18.44 11.00 2.14
CA PRO A 285 19.20 9.97 2.85
C PRO A 285 18.30 8.86 3.42
N CYS A 286 18.73 7.60 3.26
CA CYS A 286 18.04 6.38 3.67
C CYS A 286 19.04 5.33 4.16
N ILE A 287 18.55 4.32 4.87
CA ILE A 287 19.32 3.12 5.23
C ILE A 287 18.87 1.99 4.30
N VAL A 288 19.83 1.38 3.59
CA VAL A 288 19.59 0.10 2.91
C VAL A 288 20.10 -1.01 3.81
N LEU A 289 19.21 -1.89 4.25
CA LEU A 289 19.53 -3.01 5.12
C LEU A 289 19.51 -4.31 4.31
N ILE A 290 20.66 -4.98 4.23
CA ILE A 290 20.78 -6.31 3.66
C ILE A 290 20.91 -7.27 4.83
N GLU A 291 19.90 -8.12 5.05
CA GLU A 291 19.95 -9.16 6.09
C GLU A 291 20.58 -10.44 5.53
N ASP A 292 21.21 -11.22 6.41
CA ASP A 292 21.74 -12.56 6.12
C ASP A 292 22.59 -12.64 4.83
N ILE A 293 23.48 -11.65 4.63
CA ILE A 293 24.36 -11.56 3.45
C ILE A 293 25.24 -12.81 3.25
N ASP A 294 25.55 -13.51 4.34
CA ASP A 294 26.30 -14.77 4.36
C ASP A 294 25.55 -15.92 3.69
N ARG A 295 24.21 -15.87 3.59
CA ARG A 295 23.41 -16.89 2.90
C ARG A 295 23.44 -16.80 1.37
N ILE A 296 23.93 -15.69 0.83
CA ILE A 296 23.97 -15.44 -0.61
C ILE A 296 25.12 -16.20 -1.27
N PHE A 297 26.19 -16.42 -0.52
CA PHE A 297 27.39 -17.09 -1.01
C PHE A 297 27.34 -18.55 -0.55
N ASN A 298 27.06 -19.48 -1.46
CA ASN A 298 27.27 -20.90 -1.19
C ASN A 298 28.76 -21.10 -0.87
N LYS A 299 29.04 -21.76 0.26
CA LYS A 299 30.36 -22.35 0.51
C LYS A 299 30.49 -23.56 -0.40
N ASP A 300 31.16 -23.37 -1.54
CA ASP A 300 31.81 -24.48 -2.23
C ASP A 300 32.88 -25.11 -1.33
#